data_AF-A0A3D3PPU5-F1
#
_entry.id   AF-A0A3D3PPU5-F1
#
_cell.length_a   1.000
_cell.length_b   1.000
_cell.length_c   1.000
_cell.angle_alpha   90.00
_cell.angle_beta   90.00
_cell.angle_gamma   90.00
#
_symmetry.space_group_name_H-M   'P 1'
#
loop_
_entity.id
_entity.type
_entity.pdbx_description
1 polymer ?
#
loop_
_entity_poly.entity_id
_entity_poly.type
_entity_poly.pdbx_seq_one_letter_code
_entity_poly.pdbx_strand_id
1 'polypeptide(L)'
;MKIEAIWYEYSPFVYAVAGILSVSNYGSYISVMSGILLVAAAATILRMRWVYRKNRAEKTIRDKRAQRVANRKRTRHADMTD
;
A
#
# COMPACT_ATOMS: atom_id res chain seq x y z
N MET A 1 0.58 6.47 19.18
CA MET A 1 1.14 5.41 18.32
C MET A 1 0.10 4.47 17.68
N LYS A 2 -0.88 3.89 18.40
CA LYS A 2 -1.91 3.04 17.76
C LYS A 2 -2.94 3.83 16.94
N ILE A 3 -3.29 5.04 17.40
CA ILE A 3 -4.32 5.88 16.75
C ILE A 3 -3.87 6.42 15.39
N GLU A 4 -2.60 6.81 15.22
CA GLU A 4 -2.08 7.33 13.95
C GLU A 4 -2.06 6.25 12.88
N ALA A 5 -1.70 5.02 13.25
CA ALA A 5 -1.72 3.87 12.34
C ALA A 5 -3.14 3.55 11.87
N ILE A 6 -4.10 3.54 12.80
CA ILE A 6 -5.53 3.36 12.50
C ILE A 6 -6.06 4.48 11.61
N TRP A 7 -5.71 5.74 11.89
CA TRP A 7 -6.14 6.87 11.07
C TRP A 7 -5.57 6.80 9.64
N TYR A 8 -4.30 6.42 9.50
CA TYR A 8 -3.67 6.19 8.20
C TYR A 8 -4.34 5.04 7.42
N GLU A 9 -4.86 4.05 8.14
CA GLU A 9 -5.58 2.92 7.57
C GLU A 9 -6.98 3.28 7.05
N TYR A 10 -7.71 4.09 7.81
CA TYR A 10 -9.12 4.42 7.57
C TYR A 10 -9.36 5.72 6.79
N SER A 11 -8.43 6.67 6.83
CA SER A 11 -8.51 7.96 6.11
C SER A 11 -8.96 7.86 4.64
N PRO A 12 -8.44 6.95 3.78
CA PRO A 12 -8.92 6.86 2.41
C PRO A 12 -10.39 6.44 2.29
N PHE A 13 -10.91 5.66 3.24
CA PHE A 13 -12.33 5.27 3.26
C PHE A 13 -13.21 6.44 3.70
N VAL A 14 -12.77 7.22 4.69
CA VAL A 14 -13.47 8.43 5.14
C VAL A 14 -13.55 9.44 3.99
N TYR A 15 -12.45 9.65 3.26
CA TYR A 15 -12.44 10.53 2.10
C TYR A 15 -13.32 10.03 0.94
N ALA A 16 -13.34 8.71 0.69
CA ALA A 16 -14.22 8.13 -0.32
C ALA A 16 -15.70 8.31 0.03
N VAL A 17 -16.10 8.02 1.28
CA VAL A 17 -17.49 8.16 1.73
C VAL A 17 -17.93 9.63 1.74
N ALA A 18 -17.09 10.53 2.27
CA ALA A 18 -17.37 11.97 2.26
C ALA A 18 -17.49 12.51 0.82
N GLY A 19 -16.60 12.07 -0.08
CA GLY A 19 -16.66 12.46 -1.49
C GLY A 19 -17.92 11.98 -2.21
N ILE A 20 -18.32 10.72 -2.00
CA ILE A 20 -19.56 10.16 -2.58
C ILE A 20 -20.78 10.92 -2.04
N LEU A 21 -20.85 11.17 -0.73
CA LEU A 21 -21.95 11.94 -0.12
C LEU A 21 -22.02 13.38 -0.66
N SER A 22 -20.87 14.04 -0.84
CA SER A 22 -20.80 15.39 -1.41
C SER A 22 -21.21 15.45 -2.89
N VAL A 23 -20.88 14.43 -3.69
CA VAL A 23 -21.32 14.34 -5.11
C VAL A 23 -22.81 14.03 -5.21
N SER A 24 -23.35 13.26 -4.26
CA SER A 24 -24.78 12.91 -4.20
C SER A 24 -25.67 14.13 -3.91
N ASN A 25 -25.10 15.16 -3.26
CA ASN A 25 -25.82 16.37 -2.92
C ASN A 25 -25.74 17.37 -4.09
N TYR A 26 -26.65 17.19 -5.06
CA TYR A 26 -26.73 17.92 -6.34
C TYR A 26 -26.95 19.45 -6.25
N GLY A 27 -27.02 20.01 -5.03
CA GLY A 27 -27.41 21.40 -4.80
C GLY A 27 -26.32 22.45 -5.04
N SER A 28 -25.04 22.08 -5.17
CA SER A 28 -23.97 23.08 -5.33
C SER A 28 -22.77 22.54 -6.11
N TYR A 29 -22.38 23.24 -7.18
CA TYR A 29 -21.21 22.93 -8.03
C TYR A 29 -19.92 22.74 -7.22
N ILE A 30 -19.77 23.49 -6.13
CA ILE A 30 -18.61 23.42 -5.22
C ILE A 30 -18.56 22.06 -4.51
N SER A 31 -19.71 21.50 -4.14
CA SER A 31 -19.81 20.18 -3.48
C SER A 31 -19.42 19.05 -4.44
N VAL A 32 -19.84 19.17 -5.70
CA VAL A 32 -19.48 18.18 -6.74
C VAL A 32 -17.98 18.22 -7.02
N MET A 33 -17.39 19.41 -7.17
CA MET A 33 -15.96 19.57 -7.39
C MET A 33 -15.12 19.06 -6.20
N SER A 34 -15.50 19.40 -4.96
CA SER A 34 -14.78 18.92 -3.78
C SER A 34 -14.91 17.40 -3.62
N GLY A 35 -16.09 16.83 -3.92
CA GLY A 35 -16.34 15.40 -3.86
C GLY A 35 -15.52 14.61 -4.87
N ILE A 36 -15.40 15.10 -6.12
CA ILE A 36 -14.51 14.50 -7.13
C ILE A 36 -13.05 14.53 -6.65
N LEU A 37 -12.62 15.64 -6.06
CA LEU A 37 -11.25 15.81 -5.55
C LEU A 37 -10.96 14.82 -4.40
N LEU A 38 -11.93 14.63 -3.49
CA LEU A 38 -11.89 13.64 -2.41
C LEU A 38 -11.81 12.20 -2.93
N VAL A 39 -12.61 11.86 -3.93
CA VAL A 39 -12.58 10.53 -4.58
C VAL A 39 -11.25 10.29 -5.28
N ALA A 40 -10.71 11.28 -6.00
CA ALA A 40 -9.41 11.19 -6.65
C ALA A 40 -8.26 11.01 -5.64
N ALA A 41 -8.32 11.72 -4.50
CA ALA A 41 -7.36 11.55 -3.41
C ALA A 41 -7.43 10.14 -2.82
N ALA A 42 -8.63 9.62 -2.54
CA ALA A 42 -8.82 8.26 -2.05
C ALA A 42 -8.27 7.20 -3.02
N ALA A 43 -8.56 7.35 -4.33
CA ALA A 43 -8.04 6.46 -5.36
C ALA A 43 -6.51 6.50 -5.47
N THR A 44 -5.91 7.69 -5.32
CA THR A 44 -4.45 7.88 -5.34
C THR A 44 -3.78 7.18 -4.17
N ILE A 45 -4.33 7.35 -2.96
CA ILE A 45 -3.83 6.68 -1.74
C ILE A 45 -3.93 5.16 -1.90
N LEU A 46 -5.07 4.65 -2.41
CA LEU A 46 -5.24 3.22 -2.68
C LEU A 46 -4.21 2.70 -3.69
N ARG A 47 -3.98 3.44 -4.78
CA ARG A 47 -2.99 3.08 -5.81
C ARG A 47 -1.58 3.03 -5.24
N MET A 48 -1.15 4.03 -4.47
CA MET A 48 0.14 4.02 -3.78
C MET A 48 0.27 2.81 -2.85
N ARG A 49 -0.78 2.50 -2.10
CA ARG A 49 -0.80 1.37 -1.16
C ARG A 49 -0.72 0.02 -1.87
N TRP A 50 -1.30 -0.10 -3.06
CA TRP A 50 -1.17 -1.29 -3.91
C TRP A 50 0.25 -1.44 -4.47
N VAL A 51 0.84 -0.36 -5.01
CA VAL A 51 2.21 -0.36 -5.53
C VAL A 51 3.21 -0.71 -4.42
N TYR A 52 3.06 -0.14 -3.23
CA TYR A 52 3.90 -0.47 -2.08
C TYR A 52 3.80 -1.94 -1.68
N ARG A 53 2.58 -2.51 -1.63
CA ARG A 53 2.39 -3.93 -1.32
C ARG A 53 3.05 -4.83 -2.35
N LYS A 54 2.93 -4.52 -3.64
CA LYS A 54 3.56 -5.29 -4.73
C LYS A 54 5.09 -5.26 -4.61
N ASN A 55 5.67 -4.08 -4.42
CA ASN A 55 7.13 -3.93 -4.31
C ASN A 55 7.68 -4.63 -3.05
N ARG A 56 6.94 -4.62 -1.94
CA ARG A 56 7.35 -5.31 -0.71
C ARG A 56 7.36 -6.81 -0.89
N ALA A 57 6.33 -7.37 -1.53
CA ALA A 57 6.25 -8.81 -1.83
C ALA A 57 7.40 -9.25 -2.75
N GLU A 58 7.71 -8.48 -3.78
CA GLU A 58 8.83 -8.76 -4.69
C GLU A 58 10.20 -8.71 -3.97
N LYS A 59 10.41 -7.74 -3.07
CA LYS A 59 11.62 -7.67 -2.22
C LYS A 59 11.76 -8.92 -1.35
N THR A 60 10.70 -9.34 -0.67
CA THR A 60 10.73 -10.53 0.19
C THR A 60 11.07 -11.80 -0.59
N ILE A 61 10.58 -11.92 -1.84
CA ILE A 61 10.91 -13.06 -2.71
C ILE A 61 12.38 -13.01 -3.13
N ARG A 62 12.92 -11.83 -3.47
CA ARG A 62 14.36 -11.67 -3.82
C ARG A 62 15.26 -11.99 -2.64
N ASP A 63 14.93 -11.51 -1.45
CA ASP A 63 15.72 -11.74 -0.23
C ASP A 63 15.73 -13.23 0.13
N LYS A 64 14.58 -13.91 0.06
CA LYS A 64 14.48 -15.37 0.25
C LYS A 64 15.31 -16.14 -0.78
N ARG A 65 15.35 -15.70 -2.04
CA ARG A 65 16.19 -16.33 -3.08
C ARG A 65 17.68 -16.12 -2.81
N ALA A 66 18.09 -14.91 -2.46
CA ALA A 66 19.47 -14.59 -2.11
C ALA A 66 19.94 -15.42 -0.91
N GLN A 67 19.10 -15.56 0.12
CA GLN A 67 19.40 -16.35 1.31
C GLN A 67 19.55 -17.86 1.00
N ARG A 68 18.73 -18.41 0.11
CA ARG A 68 18.87 -19.80 -0.36
C ARG A 68 20.19 -20.03 -1.11
N VAL A 69 20.60 -19.07 -1.95
CA VAL A 69 21.88 -19.17 -2.67
C VAL A 69 23.06 -19.08 -1.70
N ALA A 70 23.00 -18.17 -0.73
CA ALA A 70 24.02 -18.04 0.31
C ALA A 70 24.15 -19.32 1.15
N ASN A 71 23.02 -19.91 1.56
CA ASN A 71 23.02 -21.17 2.31
C ASN A 71 23.62 -22.33 1.49
N ARG A 72 23.33 -22.44 0.19
CA ARG A 72 23.93 -23.45 -0.69
C ARG A 72 25.45 -23.32 -0.83
N LYS A 73 25.98 -22.09 -0.84
CA LYS A 73 27.44 -21.89 -0.87
C LYS A 73 28.10 -22.32 0.43
N ARG A 74 27.46 -22.05 1.58
CA ARG A 74 27.96 -22.47 2.89
C ARG A 74 27.97 -23.98 3.04
N THR A 75 26.91 -24.67 2.62
CA THR A 75 26.87 -26.15 2.67
C THR A 75 27.92 -26.79 1.77
N ARG A 76 28.13 -26.28 0.56
CA ARG A 76 29.19 -26.79 -0.34
C ARG A 76 30.61 -26.57 0.19
N HIS A 77 30.85 -25.51 0.93
CA HIS A 77 32.16 -25.27 1.53
C HIS A 77 32.44 -26.16 2.74
N ALA A 78 31.40 -26.51 3.51
CA ALA A 78 31.53 -27.43 4.64
C ALA A 78 31.90 -28.85 4.20
N ASP A 79 31.28 -29.36 3.12
CA ASP A 79 31.57 -30.69 2.56
C ASP A 79 32.98 -30.82 1.93
N MET A 80 33.71 -29.71 1.76
CA MET A 80 35.02 -29.68 1.08
C MET A 80 36.19 -29.54 2.07
N THR A 81 35.88 -29.34 3.36
CA THR A 81 36.84 -29.16 4.46
C THR A 81 36.96 -30.38 5.37
N ASP A 82 36.17 -31.42 5.13
CA ASP A 82 36.26 -32.75 5.76
C ASP A 82 36.98 -33.74 4.82
#